data_AF-A0A0P7I2L3-F1
#
_entry.id   AF-A0A0P7I2L3-F1
#
_cell.length_a   1.000
_cell.length_b   1.000
_cell.length_c   1.000
_cell.angle_alpha   90.00
_cell.angle_beta   90.00
_cell.angle_gamma   90.00
#
_symmetry.space_group_name_H-M   'P 1'
#
loop_
_entity.id
_entity.type
_entity.pdbx_description
1 polymer ?
#
loop_
_entity_poly.entity_id
_entity_poly.type
_entity_poly.pdbx_seq_one_letter_code
_entity_poly.pdbx_strand_id
1 'polypeptide(L)'
;MRSGDAPGAWVLPGGHVEAGESLPTAAVRELQEETGLSAPKEGLRTVGTGVVRYDSGALAVGVNFTISYAATTGAVTAADDAAAARFWTPAEIRSGGGDAFLRFSGREQLLDAMENH
;
A
#
# COMPACT_ATOMS: atom_id res chain seq x y z
N MET A 1 1.97 -5.13 4.28
CA MET A 1 3.17 -5.44 5.09
C MET A 1 2.96 -5.00 6.54
N ARG A 2 3.79 -5.44 7.50
CA ARG A 2 3.85 -4.86 8.85
C ARG A 2 5.01 -3.85 8.91
N SER A 3 4.71 -2.56 8.84
CA SER A 3 5.73 -1.49 8.90
C SER A 3 6.18 -1.24 10.35
N GLY A 4 7.46 -0.90 10.54
CA GLY A 4 7.99 -0.39 11.81
C GLY A 4 7.27 0.86 12.32
N ASP A 5 6.74 1.70 11.42
CA ASP A 5 6.03 2.95 11.74
C ASP A 5 4.57 2.74 12.20
N ALA A 6 4.09 1.49 12.12
CA ALA A 6 2.78 1.09 12.61
C ALA A 6 2.89 -0.26 13.37
N PRO A 7 3.48 -0.26 14.58
CA PRO A 7 3.71 -1.50 15.34
C PRO A 7 2.41 -2.28 15.56
N GLY A 8 2.41 -3.55 15.17
CA GLY A 8 1.25 -4.44 15.30
C GLY A 8 0.21 -4.32 14.19
N ALA A 9 0.39 -3.37 13.26
CA ALA A 9 -0.53 -3.08 12.18
C ALA A 9 -0.03 -3.56 10.79
N TRP A 10 -0.96 -4.04 9.97
CA TRP A 10 -0.79 -4.34 8.54
C TRP A 10 -1.15 -3.14 7.68
N VAL A 11 -0.20 -2.56 6.98
CA VAL A 11 -0.42 -1.43 6.07
C VAL A 11 -0.20 -1.86 4.61
N LEU A 12 -0.77 -1.10 3.66
CA LEU A 12 -0.39 -1.19 2.25
C LEU A 12 1.04 -0.66 2.06
N PRO A 13 1.78 -1.12 1.04
CA PRO A 13 3.05 -0.51 0.71
C PRO A 13 2.86 0.93 0.24
N GLY A 14 3.77 1.82 0.62
CA GLY A 14 3.72 3.23 0.25
C GLY A 14 4.43 4.14 1.23
N GLY A 15 4.84 5.31 0.73
CA GLY A 15 5.61 6.29 1.48
C GLY A 15 5.50 7.69 0.89
N HIS A 16 6.48 8.53 1.22
CA HIS A 16 6.51 9.92 0.77
C HIS A 16 6.96 10.00 -0.69
N VAL A 17 6.45 11.01 -1.41
CA VAL A 17 6.93 11.33 -2.76
C VAL A 17 8.21 12.13 -2.62
N GLU A 18 9.27 11.72 -3.31
CA GLU A 18 10.53 12.44 -3.30
C GLU A 18 10.54 13.67 -4.22
N ALA A 19 11.50 14.57 -4.01
CA ALA A 19 11.60 15.78 -4.81
C ALA A 19 11.88 15.46 -6.29
N GLY A 20 10.98 15.91 -7.17
CA GLY A 20 11.06 15.65 -8.62
C GLY A 20 10.45 14.32 -9.06
N GLU A 21 9.91 13.54 -8.13
CA GLU A 21 9.25 12.26 -8.40
C GLU A 21 7.75 12.46 -8.74
N SER A 22 7.21 11.61 -9.61
CA SER A 22 5.77 11.55 -9.88
C SER A 22 5.07 10.55 -8.96
N LEU A 23 3.77 10.73 -8.66
CA LEU A 23 3.04 9.80 -7.79
C LEU A 23 3.15 8.32 -8.23
N PRO A 24 3.02 7.96 -9.52
CA PRO A 24 3.21 6.59 -9.96
C PRO A 24 4.64 6.09 -9.78
N THR A 25 5.64 6.98 -9.87
CA THR A 25 7.06 6.63 -9.65
C THR A 25 7.31 6.30 -8.18
N ALA A 26 6.80 7.13 -7.26
CA ALA A 26 6.87 6.86 -5.83
C ALA A 26 6.19 5.52 -5.49
N ALA A 27 4.98 5.29 -6.02
CA ALA A 27 4.24 4.06 -5.75
C ALA A 27 4.97 2.78 -6.19
N VAL A 28 5.62 2.77 -7.37
CA VAL A 28 6.38 1.58 -7.81
C VAL A 28 7.72 1.43 -7.06
N ARG A 29 8.35 2.53 -6.65
CA ARG A 29 9.57 2.50 -5.84
C ARG A 29 9.28 1.89 -4.46
N GLU A 30 8.29 2.43 -3.76
CA GLU A 30 7.88 1.96 -2.43
C GLU A 30 7.41 0.50 -2.49
N LEU A 31 6.64 0.11 -3.51
CA LEU A 31 6.25 -1.29 -3.72
C LEU A 31 7.47 -2.21 -3.80
N GLN A 32 8.50 -1.81 -4.54
CA GLN A 32 9.73 -2.58 -4.66
C GLN A 32 10.48 -2.62 -3.32
N GLU A 33 10.73 -1.48 -2.72
CA GLU A 33 11.53 -1.36 -1.50
C GLU A 33 10.93 -2.16 -0.35
N GLU A 34 9.60 -2.13 -0.20
CA GLU A 34 8.91 -2.70 0.96
C GLU A 34 8.46 -4.16 0.77
N THR A 35 8.33 -4.62 -0.47
CA THR A 35 7.79 -5.96 -0.78
C THR A 35 8.64 -6.80 -1.72
N GLY A 36 9.65 -6.21 -2.36
CA GLY A 36 10.46 -6.84 -3.41
C GLY A 36 9.74 -6.98 -4.77
N LEU A 37 8.50 -6.47 -4.91
CA LEU A 37 7.75 -6.55 -6.16
C LEU A 37 8.07 -5.36 -7.06
N SER A 38 8.43 -5.64 -8.32
CA SER A 38 8.64 -4.63 -9.35
C SER A 38 7.46 -4.58 -10.31
N ALA A 39 7.09 -3.38 -10.74
CA ALA A 39 5.91 -3.12 -11.57
C ALA A 39 6.13 -1.97 -12.57
N PRO A 40 5.51 -2.01 -13.76
CA PRO A 40 5.49 -0.87 -14.67
C PRO A 40 4.53 0.21 -14.14
N LYS A 41 5.00 1.46 -14.08
CA LYS A 41 4.18 2.61 -13.63
C LYS A 41 2.96 2.83 -14.51
N GLU A 42 3.03 2.48 -15.80
CA GLU A 42 1.94 2.58 -16.77
C GLU A 42 0.81 1.59 -16.49
N GLY A 43 1.08 0.54 -15.69
CA GLY A 43 0.09 -0.42 -15.24
C GLY A 43 -0.68 0.01 -13.99
N LEU A 44 -0.26 1.10 -13.32
CA LEU A 44 -0.92 1.59 -12.12
C LEU A 44 -2.27 2.24 -12.46
N ARG A 45 -3.28 1.93 -11.65
CA ARG A 45 -4.60 2.57 -11.70
C ARG A 45 -4.87 3.29 -10.40
N THR A 46 -5.29 4.55 -10.46
CA THR A 46 -5.68 5.29 -9.26
C THR A 46 -7.02 4.75 -8.74
N VAL A 47 -7.05 4.34 -7.47
CA VAL A 47 -8.27 3.89 -6.78
C VAL A 47 -8.94 5.03 -6.04
N GLY A 48 -8.14 5.95 -5.49
CA GLY A 48 -8.66 7.08 -4.75
C GLY A 48 -7.61 7.73 -3.88
N THR A 49 -8.08 8.49 -2.90
CA THR A 49 -7.24 9.15 -1.91
C THR A 49 -7.68 8.80 -0.50
N GLY A 50 -6.79 9.03 0.45
CA GLY A 50 -7.15 9.05 1.87
C GLY A 50 -6.36 10.11 2.60
N VAL A 51 -6.89 10.52 3.76
CA VAL A 51 -6.35 11.62 4.54
C VAL A 51 -6.02 11.11 5.93
N VAL A 52 -4.79 11.38 6.38
CA VAL A 52 -4.35 11.14 7.76
C VAL A 52 -4.09 12.48 8.42
N ARG A 53 -4.66 12.66 9.60
CA ARG A 53 -4.32 13.77 10.50
C ARG A 53 -3.40 13.25 11.58
N TYR A 54 -2.25 13.88 11.73
CA TYR A 54 -1.31 13.59 12.81
C TYR A 54 -1.65 14.40 14.05
N ASP A 55 -1.21 13.93 15.22
CA ASP A 55 -1.39 14.62 16.50
C ASP A 55 -0.74 16.01 16.53
N SER A 56 0.29 16.22 15.70
CA SER A 56 0.91 17.53 15.46
C SER A 56 -0.03 18.54 14.78
N GLY A 57 -1.20 18.11 14.30
CA GLY A 57 -2.12 18.89 13.49
C GLY A 57 -1.84 18.83 11.99
N ALA A 58 -0.69 18.27 11.58
CA ALA A 58 -0.34 18.07 10.18
C ALA A 58 -1.34 17.16 9.46
N LEU A 59 -1.55 17.43 8.18
CA LEU A 59 -2.35 16.61 7.28
C LEU A 59 -1.46 15.99 6.22
N ALA A 60 -1.63 14.69 5.99
CA ALA A 60 -1.10 14.01 4.82
C ALA A 60 -2.24 13.47 3.98
N VAL A 61 -2.09 13.58 2.66
CA VAL A 61 -2.99 13.01 1.66
C VAL A 61 -2.22 11.92 0.92
N GLY A 62 -2.72 10.71 0.97
CA GLY A 62 -2.23 9.59 0.16
C GLY A 62 -3.05 9.46 -1.12
N VAL A 63 -2.40 9.08 -2.21
CA VAL A 63 -3.04 8.66 -3.46
C VAL A 63 -2.78 7.16 -3.62
N ASN A 64 -3.85 6.38 -3.67
CA ASN A 64 -3.78 4.92 -3.65
C ASN A 64 -3.88 4.38 -5.07
N PHE A 65 -3.02 3.41 -5.38
CA PHE A 65 -2.94 2.76 -6.68
C PHE A 65 -3.19 1.26 -6.58
N THR A 66 -3.72 0.67 -7.64
CA THR A 66 -3.76 -0.79 -7.87
C THR A 66 -2.90 -1.19 -9.04
N ILE A 67 -2.46 -2.44 -8.99
CA ILE A 67 -1.83 -3.13 -10.11
C ILE A 67 -2.14 -4.61 -10.06
N SER A 68 -2.30 -5.22 -11.23
CA SER A 68 -2.44 -6.66 -11.35
C SER A 68 -1.14 -7.35 -10.97
N TYR A 69 -1.22 -8.37 -10.12
CA TYR A 69 -0.06 -9.23 -9.80
C TYR A 69 0.55 -9.89 -11.04
N ALA A 70 -0.26 -10.17 -12.08
CA ALA A 70 0.26 -10.72 -13.34
C ALA A 70 1.16 -9.73 -14.10
N ALA A 71 1.09 -8.43 -13.77
CA ALA A 71 1.94 -7.39 -14.32
C ALA A 71 3.17 -7.09 -13.44
N THR A 72 3.36 -7.80 -12.33
CA THR A 72 4.51 -7.63 -11.45
C THR A 72 5.55 -8.73 -11.66
N THR A 73 6.77 -8.47 -11.20
CA THR A 73 7.87 -9.44 -11.14
C THR A 73 8.50 -9.41 -9.75
N GLY A 74 9.28 -10.44 -9.41
CA GLY A 74 9.86 -10.62 -8.09
C GLY A 74 9.04 -11.56 -7.21
N ALA A 75 9.43 -11.67 -5.94
CA ALA A 75 8.75 -12.48 -4.94
C ALA A 75 8.48 -11.62 -3.71
N VAL A 76 7.29 -11.76 -3.13
CA VAL A 76 6.92 -11.02 -1.92
C VAL A 76 7.86 -11.43 -0.80
N THR A 77 8.70 -10.48 -0.42
CA THR A 77 9.68 -10.60 0.66
C THR A 77 9.51 -9.39 1.54
N ALA A 78 9.46 -9.58 2.86
CA ALA A 78 9.43 -8.43 3.75
C ALA A 78 10.79 -7.71 3.69
N ALA A 79 10.77 -6.39 3.53
CA ALA A 79 11.97 -5.56 3.67
C ALA A 79 12.55 -5.63 5.10
N ASP A 80 13.79 -5.17 5.28
CA ASP A 80 14.49 -5.21 6.57
C ASP A 80 13.70 -4.54 7.72
N ASP A 81 12.95 -3.48 7.41
CA ASP A 81 12.11 -2.74 8.36
C ASP A 81 10.65 -3.23 8.43
N ALA A 82 10.33 -4.33 7.73
CA ALA A 82 9.00 -4.93 7.73
C ALA A 82 9.01 -6.31 8.43
N ALA A 83 8.15 -6.48 9.44
CA ALA A 83 8.07 -7.76 10.16
C ALA A 83 7.42 -8.89 9.34
N ALA A 84 6.66 -8.55 8.29
CA ALA A 84 6.02 -9.50 7.37
C ALA A 84 5.45 -8.81 6.12
N ALA A 85 5.49 -9.49 4.97
CA ALA A 85 4.77 -9.13 3.76
C ALA A 85 4.06 -10.38 3.19
N ARG A 86 2.78 -10.25 2.82
CA ARG A 86 1.99 -11.34 2.23
C ARG A 86 0.79 -10.80 1.48
N PHE A 87 0.22 -11.63 0.61
CA PHE A 87 -1.09 -11.39 0.02
C PHE A 87 -2.22 -11.71 1.02
N TRP A 88 -3.32 -10.98 0.85
CA TRP A 88 -4.58 -11.18 1.55
C TRP A 88 -5.69 -11.41 0.53
N THR A 89 -6.62 -12.29 0.85
CA THR A 89 -7.87 -12.46 0.08
C THR A 89 -8.94 -11.49 0.61
N PRO A 90 -9.90 -11.06 -0.23
CA PRO A 90 -11.01 -10.22 0.22
C PRO A 90 -11.80 -10.85 1.39
N ALA A 91 -11.91 -12.18 1.43
CA ALA A 91 -12.56 -12.90 2.52
C ALA A 91 -11.81 -12.75 3.86
N GLU A 92 -10.47 -12.87 3.85
CA GLU A 92 -9.67 -12.63 5.06
C GLU A 92 -9.86 -11.18 5.55
N ILE A 93 -9.79 -10.20 4.65
CA ILE A 93 -9.98 -8.76 4.98
C ILE A 93 -11.35 -8.52 5.66
N ARG A 94 -12.42 -9.12 5.12
CA ARG A 94 -13.78 -9.02 5.69
C ARG A 94 -13.88 -9.63 7.07
N SER A 95 -13.17 -10.73 7.32
CA SER A 95 -13.23 -11.46 8.60
C SER A 95 -12.46 -10.81 9.76
N GLY A 96 -11.92 -9.59 9.56
CA GLY A 96 -11.02 -8.93 10.52
C GLY A 96 -9.55 -9.31 10.32
N GLY A 97 -9.25 -10.10 9.29
CA GLY A 97 -7.91 -10.32 8.83
C GLY A 97 -7.26 -8.99 8.45
N GLY A 98 -6.29 -8.55 9.26
CA GLY A 98 -5.59 -7.29 9.05
C GLY A 98 -6.41 -6.08 9.49
N ASP A 99 -6.78 -6.00 10.77
CA ASP A 99 -7.45 -4.87 11.43
C ASP A 99 -6.67 -3.52 11.39
N ALA A 100 -5.82 -3.30 10.41
CA ALA A 100 -4.78 -2.29 10.41
C ALA A 100 -4.51 -1.61 9.04
N PHE A 101 -5.30 -1.85 8.00
CA PHE A 101 -5.07 -1.24 6.67
C PHE A 101 -5.34 0.28 6.60
N LEU A 102 -5.53 0.96 7.74
CA LEU A 102 -6.15 2.27 7.82
C LEU A 102 -5.23 3.46 7.51
N ARG A 103 -3.92 3.26 7.30
CA ARG A 103 -3.07 4.38 6.86
C ARG A 103 -3.38 4.66 5.38
N PHE A 104 -4.05 5.79 5.15
CA PHE A 104 -4.42 6.34 3.84
C PHE A 104 -5.44 5.56 3.01
N SER A 105 -5.87 4.36 3.43
CA SER A 105 -6.95 3.60 2.76
C SER A 105 -7.98 3.12 3.78
N GLY A 106 -9.26 3.28 3.46
CA GLY A 106 -10.34 2.64 4.21
C GLY A 106 -10.49 1.17 3.80
N ARG A 107 -11.03 0.32 4.69
CA ARG A 107 -11.33 -1.09 4.38
C ARG A 107 -12.21 -1.22 3.13
N GLU A 108 -13.20 -0.36 2.97
CA GLU A 108 -14.11 -0.36 1.82
C GLU A 108 -13.37 -0.06 0.51
N GLN A 109 -12.53 0.97 0.48
CA GLN A 109 -11.72 1.31 -0.68
C GLN A 109 -10.75 0.19 -1.05
N LEU A 110 -10.17 -0.49 -0.06
CA LEU A 110 -9.31 -1.65 -0.30
C LEU A 110 -10.09 -2.82 -0.90
N LEU A 111 -11.28 -3.13 -0.37
CA LEU A 111 -12.10 -4.21 -0.91
C LEU A 111 -12.56 -3.91 -2.34
N ASP A 112 -12.98 -2.67 -2.60
CA ASP A 112 -13.35 -2.20 -3.94
C ASP A 112 -12.17 -2.32 -4.92
N ALA A 113 -10.98 -1.89 -4.50
CA ALA A 113 -9.73 -2.04 -5.25
C ALA A 113 -9.43 -3.51 -5.63
N MET A 114 -9.66 -4.45 -4.72
CA MET A 114 -9.35 -5.86 -4.94
C MET A 114 -10.37 -6.55 -5.86
N GLU A 115 -11.59 -6.04 -5.95
CA GLU A 115 -12.70 -6.70 -6.65
C GLU A 115 -12.98 -6.08 -8.02
N ASN A 116 -12.65 -4.80 -8.20
CA ASN A 116 -13.03 -4.04 -9.38
C ASN A 116 -11.85 -3.53 -10.22
N HIS A 117 -10.59 -3.75 -9.80
CA HIS A 117 -9.39 -3.22 -10.48
C HIS A 117 -8.29 -4.23 -10.71
#